data_AF-A0A151TJS2-F1
#
_entry.id   AF-A0A151TJS2-F1
#
_cell.length_a   1.000
_cell.length_b   1.000
_cell.length_c   1.000
_cell.angle_alpha   90.00
_cell.angle_beta   90.00
_cell.angle_gamma   90.00
#
_symmetry.space_group_name_H-M   'P 1'
#
loop_
_entity.id
_entity.type
_entity.pdbx_description
1 polymer ?
#
loop_
_entity_poly.entity_id
_entity_poly.type
_entity_poly.pdbx_seq_one_letter_code
_entity_poly.pdbx_strand_id
1 'polypeptide(L)'
;MDDDLFHKHKAPSGVIKAIKFDVLTKEDIEKISVLEIEAVGQVTCSSLGLPNQSDECATCGSKEKKMCEGHFGIIRFPFSILHPYFMSEIAQILNRICPVCKSIRHESKVRYLLLLPNTYMPSLTIYLLQLRFGFGPLLWQIIS
;
A
#
# COMPACT_ATOMS: atom_id res chain seq x y z
N MET A 1 -6.46 -26.29 35.30
CA MET A 1 -5.15 -26.95 35.14
C MET A 1 -4.51 -26.20 33.99
N ASP A 2 -3.86 -25.08 34.30
CA ASP A 2 -3.38 -24.08 33.33
C ASP A 2 -1.86 -24.01 33.40
N ASP A 3 -1.21 -25.15 33.17
CA ASP A 3 0.20 -25.35 33.48
C ASP A 3 0.97 -25.85 32.25
N ASP A 4 0.94 -25.09 31.15
CA ASP A 4 1.78 -25.36 29.96
C ASP A 4 1.88 -24.13 29.02
N LEU A 5 2.20 -22.93 29.55
CA LEU A 5 2.33 -21.71 28.74
C LEU A 5 3.65 -20.97 28.92
N PHE A 6 4.74 -21.71 29.14
CA PHE A 6 6.08 -21.14 29.22
C PHE A 6 7.09 -21.90 28.35
N HIS A 7 6.87 -21.90 27.04
CA HIS A 7 8.00 -21.95 26.12
C HIS A 7 8.78 -20.65 26.29
N LYS A 8 9.90 -20.73 27.04
CA LYS A 8 10.85 -19.64 27.34
C LYS A 8 10.98 -18.65 26.18
N HIS A 9 10.26 -17.55 26.24
CA HIS A 9 10.56 -16.39 25.42
C HIS A 9 11.91 -15.86 25.90
N LYS A 10 12.92 -15.96 25.04
CA LYS A 10 14.29 -15.51 25.34
C LYS A 10 14.36 -13.99 25.55
N ALA A 11 13.32 -13.26 25.17
CA ALA A 11 13.18 -11.82 25.33
C ALA A 11 12.57 -11.46 26.70
N PRO A 12 13.00 -10.35 27.33
CA PRO A 12 12.39 -9.86 28.56
C PRO A 12 10.95 -9.42 28.31
N SER A 13 10.10 -9.60 29.33
CA SER A 13 8.74 -9.05 29.31
C SER A 13 8.78 -7.52 29.28
N GLY A 14 7.89 -6.92 28.49
CA GLY A 14 7.78 -5.46 28.35
C GLY A 14 6.32 -5.02 28.24
N VAL A 15 6.04 -3.80 28.71
CA VAL A 15 4.72 -3.17 28.57
C VAL A 15 4.78 -2.17 27.40
N ILE A 16 3.80 -2.25 26.50
CA ILE A 16 3.67 -1.33 25.37
C ILE A 16 3.42 0.08 25.91
N LYS A 17 4.33 1.02 25.64
CA LYS A 17 4.22 2.42 26.11
C LYS A 17 3.62 3.37 25.09
N ALA A 18 3.78 3.08 23.80
CA ALA A 18 3.32 3.93 22.70
C ALA A 18 3.16 3.11 21.41
N ILE A 19 2.35 3.65 20.49
CA ILE A 19 2.12 3.08 19.15
C ILE A 19 2.48 4.17 18.13
N LYS A 20 3.33 3.84 17.15
CA LYS A 20 3.69 4.74 16.04
C LYS A 20 2.97 4.29 14.77
N PHE A 21 2.31 5.22 14.11
CA PHE A 21 1.73 5.01 12.78
C PHE A 21 2.68 5.55 11.72
N ASP A 22 2.91 4.78 10.67
CA ASP A 22 3.79 5.14 9.56
C ASP A 22 3.34 4.45 8.27
N VAL A 23 3.88 4.88 7.14
CA VAL A 23 3.68 4.23 5.85
C VAL A 23 4.82 3.24 5.61
N LEU A 24 4.47 2.00 5.29
CA LEU A 24 5.44 0.95 5.04
C LEU A 24 6.26 1.25 3.77
N THR A 25 7.58 1.37 3.92
CA THR A 25 8.50 1.68 2.80
C THR A 25 8.90 0.41 2.05
N LYS A 26 9.50 0.56 0.86
CA LYS A 26 9.98 -0.60 0.08
C LYS A 26 11.06 -1.35 0.84
N GLU A 27 11.96 -0.60 1.47
CA GLU A 27 13.06 -1.12 2.27
C GLU A 27 12.53 -1.89 3.49
N ASP A 28 11.46 -1.39 4.13
CA ASP A 28 10.80 -2.11 5.23
C ASP A 28 10.18 -3.43 4.76
N ILE A 29 9.45 -3.43 3.64
CA ILE A 29 8.84 -4.65 3.07
C ILE A 29 9.93 -5.69 2.79
N GLU A 30 11.02 -5.29 2.14
CA GLU A 30 12.12 -6.20 1.81
C GLU A 30 12.80 -6.76 3.07
N LYS A 31 12.92 -5.95 4.12
CA LYS A 31 13.54 -6.36 5.38
C LYS A 31 12.69 -7.35 6.18
N ILE A 32 11.36 -7.20 6.17
CA ILE A 32 10.47 -8.07 6.95
C ILE A 32 10.02 -9.32 6.19
N SER A 33 10.12 -9.32 4.86
CA SER A 33 9.63 -10.41 4.03
C SER A 33 10.62 -11.57 3.96
N VAL A 34 10.14 -12.79 4.15
CA VAL A 34 10.98 -14.01 4.12
C VAL A 34 10.97 -14.70 2.75
N LEU A 35 9.97 -14.40 1.92
CA LEU A 35 9.76 -15.03 0.62
C LEU A 35 9.16 -14.03 -0.37
N GLU A 36 9.70 -14.02 -1.58
CA GLU A 36 9.06 -13.39 -2.73
C GLU A 36 8.12 -14.39 -3.42
N ILE A 37 6.89 -13.95 -3.68
CA ILE A 37 5.83 -14.76 -4.28
C ILE A 37 5.74 -14.43 -5.76
N GLU A 38 6.16 -15.37 -6.59
CA GLU A 38 6.12 -15.32 -8.05
C GLU A 38 5.02 -16.23 -8.63
N ALA A 39 4.66 -17.30 -7.92
CA ALA A 39 3.69 -18.30 -8.36
C ALA A 39 2.56 -18.50 -7.33
N VAL A 40 1.37 -18.85 -7.83
CA VAL A 40 0.17 -19.06 -6.99
C VAL A 40 0.41 -20.10 -5.90
N GLY A 41 1.19 -21.16 -6.18
CA GLY A 41 1.50 -22.20 -5.18
C GLY A 41 2.36 -21.73 -4.01
N GLN A 42 3.05 -20.59 -4.12
CA GLN A 42 3.93 -20.08 -3.08
C GLN A 42 3.18 -19.34 -1.96
N VAL A 43 1.91 -18.96 -2.18
CA VAL A 43 1.10 -18.27 -1.16
C VAL A 43 0.76 -19.18 0.03
N THR A 44 0.87 -20.49 -0.14
CA THR A 44 0.68 -21.51 0.92
C THR A 44 2.00 -22.19 1.30
N CYS A 45 3.13 -21.55 1.00
CA CYS A 45 4.45 -22.11 1.32
C CYS A 45 4.65 -22.21 2.83
N SER A 46 5.38 -23.23 3.29
CA SER A 46 5.66 -23.47 4.71
C SER A 46 6.47 -22.35 5.38
N SER A 47 7.17 -21.53 4.60
CA SER A 47 7.87 -20.33 5.08
C SER A 47 6.92 -19.21 5.55
N LEU A 48 5.67 -19.18 5.09
CA LEU A 48 4.72 -18.11 5.42
C LEU A 48 3.95 -18.39 6.72
N GLY A 49 3.94 -19.62 7.22
CA GLY A 49 3.32 -19.99 8.50
C GLY A 49 2.54 -21.29 8.45
N LEU A 50 1.59 -21.45 9.39
CA LEU A 50 0.73 -22.62 9.54
C LEU A 50 -0.77 -22.26 9.41
N PRO A 51 -1.63 -23.15 8.88
CA PRO A 51 -1.33 -24.50 8.41
C PRO A 51 -0.66 -24.50 7.03
N ASN A 52 0.28 -25.42 6.83
CA ASN A 52 0.96 -25.62 5.55
C ASN A 52 1.06 -27.13 5.23
N GLN A 53 1.63 -27.47 4.07
CA GLN A 53 1.74 -28.87 3.62
C GLN A 53 2.79 -29.71 4.36
N SER A 54 3.70 -29.06 5.09
CA SER A 54 4.85 -29.70 5.77
C SER A 54 4.64 -29.88 7.28
N ASP A 55 3.47 -29.51 7.83
CA ASP A 55 3.11 -29.52 9.26
C ASP A 55 4.09 -28.78 10.20
N GLU A 56 5.06 -28.07 9.64
CA GLU A 56 6.07 -27.29 10.33
C GLU A 56 6.37 -26.01 9.54
N CYS A 57 6.55 -24.89 10.23
CA CYS A 57 6.94 -23.65 9.60
C CYS A 57 8.45 -23.63 9.32
N ALA A 58 8.85 -23.45 8.06
CA ALA A 58 10.27 -23.47 7.68
C ALA A 58 11.08 -22.29 8.24
N THR A 59 10.43 -21.20 8.64
CA THR A 59 11.09 -19.97 9.11
C THR A 59 11.32 -19.95 10.62
N CYS A 60 10.33 -20.36 11.41
CA CYS A 60 10.45 -20.39 12.88
C CYS A 60 10.58 -21.79 13.48
N GLY A 61 10.42 -22.86 12.69
CA GLY A 61 10.48 -24.26 13.14
C GLY A 61 9.28 -24.70 13.98
N SER A 62 8.25 -23.86 14.11
CA SER A 62 7.06 -24.20 14.90
C SER A 62 6.20 -25.22 14.16
N LYS A 63 5.72 -26.23 14.89
CA LYS A 63 4.73 -27.21 14.43
C LYS A 63 3.32 -26.88 14.91
N GLU A 64 3.22 -25.97 15.86
CA GLU A 64 1.95 -25.59 16.47
C GLU A 64 1.50 -24.23 15.96
N LYS A 65 0.25 -24.17 15.48
CA LYS A 65 -0.36 -22.93 14.99
C LYS A 65 -0.36 -21.81 16.04
N LYS A 66 -0.44 -22.14 17.33
CA LYS A 66 -0.43 -21.16 18.43
C LYS A 66 0.94 -20.52 18.66
N MET A 67 2.00 -21.18 18.22
CA MET A 67 3.39 -20.76 18.42
C MET A 67 3.98 -20.12 17.16
N CYS A 68 3.20 -20.00 16.07
CA CYS A 68 3.60 -19.36 14.82
C CYS A 68 2.64 -18.21 14.51
N GLU A 69 3.13 -16.97 14.58
CA GLU A 69 2.34 -15.77 14.27
C GLU A 69 2.16 -15.54 12.75
N GLY A 70 2.89 -16.32 11.93
CA GLY A 70 2.98 -16.12 10.49
C GLY A 70 4.15 -15.20 10.10
N HIS A 71 4.55 -15.30 8.84
CA HIS A 71 5.67 -14.54 8.31
C HIS A 71 5.26 -13.79 7.05
N PHE A 72 5.83 -12.60 6.87
CA PHE A 72 5.50 -11.75 5.74
C PHE A 72 6.15 -12.28 4.46
N GLY A 73 5.39 -12.24 3.36
CA GLY A 73 5.90 -12.40 2.00
C GLY A 73 5.72 -11.11 1.22
N ILE A 74 6.44 -10.98 0.11
CA ILE A 74 6.33 -9.85 -0.81
C ILE A 74 5.84 -10.33 -2.18
N ILE A 75 4.91 -9.57 -2.77
CA ILE A 75 4.52 -9.71 -4.18
C ILE A 75 4.99 -8.45 -4.89
N ARG A 76 5.85 -8.59 -5.90
CA ARG A 76 6.32 -7.47 -6.70
C ARG A 76 5.42 -7.26 -7.90
N PHE A 77 4.87 -6.06 -8.01
CA PHE A 77 4.10 -5.66 -9.18
C PHE A 77 5.03 -5.07 -10.25
N PRO A 78 4.79 -5.36 -11.55
CA PRO A 78 5.57 -4.76 -12.64
C PRO A 78 5.26 -3.27 -12.84
N PHE A 79 4.26 -2.73 -12.15
CA PHE A 79 3.88 -1.32 -12.18
C PHE A 79 3.54 -0.80 -10.79
N SER A 80 3.64 0.52 -10.61
CA SER A 80 3.26 1.18 -9.37
C SER A 80 1.74 1.24 -9.22
N ILE A 81 1.23 0.71 -8.11
CA ILE A 81 -0.18 0.80 -7.74
C ILE A 81 -0.35 1.92 -6.71
N LEU A 82 -1.24 2.88 -6.99
CA LEU A 82 -1.61 3.89 -6.01
C LEU A 82 -2.63 3.31 -5.04
N HIS A 83 -2.36 3.46 -3.74
CA HIS A 83 -3.26 2.98 -2.71
C HIS A 83 -4.59 3.76 -2.77
N PRO A 84 -5.75 3.09 -2.93
CA PRO A 84 -7.04 3.76 -3.14
C PRO A 84 -7.37 4.80 -2.06
N TYR A 85 -7.00 4.54 -0.82
CA TYR A 85 -7.26 5.46 0.29
C TYR A 85 -6.36 6.71 0.29
N PHE A 86 -5.21 6.69 -0.37
CA PHE A 86 -4.33 7.86 -0.46
C PHE A 86 -4.57 8.71 -1.70
N MET A 87 -5.52 8.31 -2.57
CA MET A 87 -5.76 9.00 -3.83
C MET A 87 -6.12 10.48 -3.64
N SER A 88 -6.89 10.80 -2.59
CA SER A 88 -7.33 12.16 -2.33
C SER A 88 -6.16 13.07 -1.89
N GLU A 89 -5.30 12.54 -1.03
CA GLU A 89 -4.11 13.19 -0.49
C GLU A 89 -3.06 13.37 -1.58
N ILE A 90 -2.83 12.33 -2.39
CA ILE A 90 -1.95 12.38 -3.55
C ILE A 90 -2.42 13.48 -4.52
N ALA A 91 -3.72 13.54 -4.83
CA ALA A 91 -4.24 14.59 -5.71
C ALA A 91 -4.02 16.01 -5.13
N GLN A 92 -4.23 16.19 -3.82
CA GLN A 92 -3.96 17.47 -3.15
C GLN A 92 -2.49 17.86 -3.22
N ILE A 93 -1.58 16.92 -3.00
CA ILE A 93 -0.13 17.15 -3.10
C ILE A 93 0.25 17.52 -4.54
N LEU A 94 -0.21 16.74 -5.52
CA LEU A 94 0.11 16.97 -6.93
C LEU A 94 -0.46 18.31 -7.44
N ASN A 95 -1.62 18.76 -6.95
CA ASN A 95 -2.18 20.06 -7.30
C ASN A 95 -1.32 21.25 -6.83
N ARG A 96 -0.52 21.05 -5.79
CA ARG A 96 0.44 22.04 -5.28
C ARG A 96 1.79 21.98 -5.98
N ILE A 97 2.05 20.98 -6.82
CA ILE A 97 3.33 20.80 -7.51
C ILE A 97 3.15 21.14 -9.00
N CYS A 98 4.11 21.85 -9.58
CA CYS A 98 4.12 22.06 -11.03
C CYS A 98 4.54 20.77 -11.75
N PRO A 99 3.75 20.21 -12.68
CA PRO A 99 4.09 18.96 -13.36
C PRO A 99 5.32 19.07 -14.27
N VAL A 100 5.73 20.30 -14.64
CA VAL A 100 6.89 20.54 -15.52
C VAL A 100 8.18 20.69 -14.70
N CYS A 101 8.25 21.70 -13.83
CA CYS A 101 9.48 22.01 -13.08
C CYS A 101 9.56 21.32 -11.70
N LYS A 102 8.50 20.60 -11.28
CA LYS A 102 8.41 19.88 -10.00
C LYS A 102 8.55 20.76 -8.76
N SER A 103 8.50 22.08 -8.91
CA SER A 103 8.52 23.02 -7.79
C SER A 103 7.14 23.12 -7.13
N ILE A 104 7.16 23.44 -5.84
CA ILE A 104 5.94 23.78 -5.09
C ILE A 104 5.43 25.12 -5.61
N ARG A 105 4.14 25.16 -5.95
CA ARG A 105 3.44 26.39 -6.29
C ARG A 105 3.30 27.22 -5.02
N HIS A 106 3.86 28.42 -5.02
CA HIS A 106 3.58 29.38 -3.96
C HIS A 106 2.11 29.78 -4.03
N GLU A 107 1.35 29.56 -2.95
CA GLU A 107 0.01 30.12 -2.81
C GLU A 107 0.11 31.65 -2.75
N SER A 108 -0.11 32.31 -3.89
CA SER A 108 -0.59 33.69 -3.86
C SER A 108 -2.04 33.59 -3.39
N LYS A 109 -2.39 34.28 -2.29
CA LYS A 109 -3.74 34.29 -1.69
C LYS A 109 -4.81 34.52 -2.76
N VAL A 110 -5.42 33.45 -3.26
CA VAL A 110 -6.66 33.54 -4.05
C VAL A 110 -7.72 32.69 -3.34
N ARG A 111 -8.53 33.44 -2.59
CA ARG A 111 -9.80 33.13 -1.92
C ARG A 111 -10.41 31.75 -2.18
N TYR A 112 -10.69 31.06 -1.07
CA TYR A 112 -11.88 30.24 -0.79
C TYR A 112 -13.07 30.49 -1.74
N LEU A 113 -13.07 29.89 -2.94
CA LEU A 113 -14.26 29.90 -3.79
C LEU A 113 -14.47 28.59 -4.57
N LEU A 114 -13.96 27.46 -4.06
CA LEU A 114 -14.29 26.13 -4.57
C LEU A 114 -14.45 25.10 -3.44
N LEU A 115 -15.12 25.50 -2.34
CA LEU A 115 -15.84 24.53 -1.52
C LEU A 115 -17.23 24.36 -2.13
N LEU A 116 -17.31 23.59 -3.21
CA LEU A 116 -18.54 22.83 -3.47
C LEU A 116 -18.23 21.37 -3.19
N PRO A 117 -19.04 20.69 -2.35
CA PRO A 117 -18.87 19.27 -2.09
C PRO A 117 -19.29 18.53 -3.37
N ASN A 118 -18.32 18.24 -4.24
CA ASN A 118 -18.64 17.51 -5.47
C ASN A 118 -18.72 16.02 -5.14
N THR A 119 -19.90 15.65 -4.66
CA THR A 119 -20.45 14.32 -4.81
C THR A 119 -20.36 13.89 -6.28
N TYR A 120 -19.83 12.68 -6.50
CA TYR A 120 -20.07 11.80 -7.64
C TYR A 120 -20.75 12.41 -8.88
N MET A 121 -20.01 12.61 -9.98
CA MET A 121 -20.50 12.48 -11.37
C MET A 121 -19.29 12.51 -12.35
N PRO A 122 -18.85 11.38 -12.94
CA PRO A 122 -17.61 11.30 -13.73
C PRO A 122 -17.75 11.69 -15.21
N SER A 123 -18.89 12.18 -15.71
CA SER A 123 -19.08 12.40 -17.15
C SER A 123 -18.64 13.78 -17.69
N LEU A 124 -18.56 14.82 -16.84
CA LEU A 124 -18.25 16.20 -17.29
C LEU A 124 -16.79 16.63 -17.10
N THR A 125 -16.05 15.98 -16.21
CA THR A 125 -14.65 16.34 -15.90
C THR A 125 -13.71 16.06 -17.08
N ILE A 126 -14.06 15.11 -17.96
CA ILE A 126 -13.31 14.78 -19.17
C ILE A 126 -13.38 15.93 -20.19
N TYR A 127 -14.52 16.61 -20.30
CA TYR A 127 -14.70 17.73 -21.23
C TYR A 127 -13.87 18.97 -20.86
N LEU A 128 -13.69 19.22 -19.56
CA LEU A 128 -12.93 20.39 -19.09
C LEU A 128 -11.41 20.18 -19.18
N LEU A 129 -10.92 18.94 -19.19
CA LEU A 129 -9.50 18.66 -19.40
C LEU A 129 -9.07 18.90 -20.85
N GLN A 130 -9.96 18.70 -21.82
CA GLN A 130 -9.68 18.96 -23.25
C GLN A 130 -9.40 20.45 -23.53
N LEU A 131 -10.08 21.36 -22.82
CA LEU A 131 -9.91 22.80 -23.02
C LEU A 131 -8.62 23.37 -22.41
N ARG A 132 -7.98 22.68 -21.46
CA ARG A 132 -6.72 23.15 -20.83
C ARG A 132 -5.44 22.63 -21.48
N PHE A 133 -5.50 21.54 -22.24
CA PHE A 133 -4.30 20.89 -22.80
C PHE A 133 -4.18 20.97 -24.33
N GLY A 134 -5.09 21.64 -25.03
CA GLY A 134 -4.89 21.98 -26.45
C GLY A 134 -4.69 20.77 -27.38
N PHE A 135 -5.35 19.64 -27.12
CA PHE A 135 -5.35 18.52 -28.07
C PHE A 135 -6.35 18.83 -29.20
N GLY A 136 -5.81 19.05 -30.39
CA GLY A 136 -6.59 19.31 -31.60
C GLY A 136 -7.49 18.14 -32.03
N PRO A 137 -8.46 18.39 -32.93
CA PRO A 137 -9.58 17.49 -33.25
C PRO A 137 -9.23 16.21 -34.02
N LEU A 138 -7.95 15.84 -34.17
CA LEU A 138 -7.52 14.74 -35.04
C LEU A 138 -7.45 13.35 -34.38
N LEU A 139 -7.77 13.23 -33.10
CA LEU A 139 -7.73 11.93 -32.39
C LEU A 139 -9.12 11.37 -32.05
N TRP A 140 -10.15 11.71 -32.83
CA TRP A 140 -11.49 11.10 -32.68
C TRP A 140 -11.78 9.97 -33.69
N GLN A 141 -10.90 9.73 -34.67
CA GLN A 141 -11.13 8.69 -35.70
C GLN A 141 -10.59 7.29 -35.36
N ILE A 142 -10.00 7.07 -34.18
CA ILE A 142 -9.44 5.75 -33.80
C ILE A 142 -10.40 4.94 -32.92
N ILE A 143 -11.53 5.52 -32.50
CA ILE A 143 -12.53 4.80 -31.67
C ILE A 143 -13.93 5.01 -32.28
N SER A 144 -14.16 4.37 -33.43
CA SER A 144 -15.49 3.98 -33.93
C SER A 144 -15.41 2.57 -34.47
#